data_AF-A0A8S9TJ67-F1
#
_entry.id   AF-A0A8S9TJ67-F1
#
_cell.length_a   1.000
_cell.length_b   1.000
_cell.length_c   1.000
_cell.angle_alpha   90.00
_cell.angle_beta   90.00
_cell.angle_gamma   90.00
#
_symmetry.space_group_name_H-M   'P 1'
#
loop_
_entity.id
_entity.type
_entity.pdbx_description
1 polymer ?
#
loop_
_entity_poly.entity_id
_entity_poly.type
_entity_poly.pdbx_seq_one_letter_code
_entity_poly.pdbx_strand_id
1 'polypeptide(L)'
;MRDIPFSEVDNEMTRELDGNKSVLHVFSKSARAYIRVLIPLAEHVITDGLPDRVAIIFDGWQHNTTHYVAVFTVFMKDGKCFEVLLVFSPPLDNKS
;
A
#
# COMPACT_ATOMS: atom_id res chain seq x y z
N MET A 1 -16.90 -11.13 11.26
CA MET A 1 -15.99 -10.09 10.74
C MET A 1 -15.38 -10.66 9.47
N ARG A 2 -15.51 -9.99 8.32
CA ARG A 2 -14.89 -10.50 7.08
C ARG A 2 -13.42 -10.12 7.14
N ASP A 3 -12.55 -11.11 7.24
CA ASP A 3 -11.11 -10.86 7.24
C ASP A 3 -10.60 -10.66 5.80
N ILE A 4 -9.65 -9.73 5.71
CA ILE A 4 -8.73 -9.36 4.61
C ILE A 4 -9.27 -8.48 3.45
N PRO A 5 -8.67 -7.27 3.23
CA PRO A 5 -9.05 -6.35 2.14
C PRO A 5 -8.98 -6.93 0.72
N PHE A 6 -8.05 -7.86 0.48
CA PHE A 6 -7.83 -8.40 -0.86
C PHE A 6 -8.87 -9.45 -1.28
N SER A 7 -9.55 -10.12 -0.35
CA SER A 7 -10.64 -11.06 -0.70
C SER A 7 -11.93 -10.34 -1.08
N GLU A 8 -12.03 -9.04 -0.82
CA GLU A 8 -13.23 -8.27 -1.16
C GLU A 8 -13.37 -8.10 -2.68
N VAL A 9 -12.26 -8.06 -3.44
CA VAL A 9 -12.33 -8.05 -4.91
C VAL A 9 -12.84 -9.38 -5.49
N ASP A 10 -12.82 -10.45 -4.70
CA ASP A 10 -13.42 -11.74 -5.06
C ASP A 10 -14.90 -11.82 -4.64
N ASN A 11 -15.41 -10.85 -3.87
CA ASN A 11 -16.77 -10.87 -3.35
C ASN A 11 -17.81 -10.56 -4.44
N GLU A 12 -18.82 -11.42 -4.59
CA GLU A 12 -19.83 -11.29 -5.64
C GLU A 12 -20.65 -10.00 -5.52
N MET A 13 -21.14 -9.65 -4.31
CA MET A 13 -21.93 -8.44 -4.08
C MET A 13 -21.15 -7.17 -4.42
N THR A 14 -19.87 -7.10 -4.01
CA THR A 14 -19.00 -5.96 -4.33
C THR A 14 -18.76 -5.84 -5.83
N ARG A 15 -18.64 -6.95 -6.54
CA ARG A 15 -18.50 -6.97 -8.01
C ARG A 15 -19.77 -6.55 -8.74
N GLU A 16 -20.94 -6.89 -8.20
CA GLU A 16 -22.21 -6.45 -8.77
C GLU A 16 -22.39 -4.92 -8.64
N LEU A 17 -21.94 -4.35 -7.53
CA LEU A 17 -21.98 -2.90 -7.29
C LEU A 17 -20.97 -2.12 -8.15
N ASP A 18 -19.80 -2.69 -8.42
CA ASP A 18 -18.75 -2.06 -9.25
C ASP A 18 -19.10 -2.02 -10.76
N GLY A 19 -20.25 -2.59 -11.18
CA GLY A 19 -20.68 -2.60 -12.58
C GLY A 19 -19.80 -3.44 -13.52
N ASN A 20 -18.80 -4.14 -12.97
CA ASN A 20 -17.73 -4.82 -13.69
C ASN A 20 -18.09 -6.26 -14.09
N LYS A 21 -19.33 -6.48 -14.58
CA LYS A 21 -19.81 -7.82 -14.95
C LYS A 21 -19.12 -8.40 -16.20
N SER A 22 -18.35 -7.63 -16.98
CA SER A 22 -17.90 -8.08 -18.31
C SER A 22 -16.48 -7.70 -18.77
N VAL A 23 -15.69 -6.86 -18.09
CA VAL A 23 -14.49 -6.30 -18.76
C VAL A 23 -13.14 -6.65 -18.12
N LEU A 24 -12.99 -6.81 -16.81
CA LEU A 24 -11.72 -7.27 -16.25
C LEU A 24 -11.94 -8.10 -14.97
N HIS A 25 -11.60 -9.39 -15.04
CA HIS A 25 -11.58 -10.27 -13.87
C HIS A 25 -10.39 -9.91 -12.95
N VAL A 26 -10.52 -8.82 -12.19
CA VAL A 26 -9.58 -8.48 -11.12
C VAL A 26 -9.87 -9.36 -9.92
N PHE A 27 -9.23 -10.52 -9.86
CA PHE A 27 -9.23 -11.39 -8.68
C PHE A 27 -8.17 -10.95 -7.68
N SER A 28 -8.29 -11.37 -6.42
CA SER A 28 -7.30 -11.12 -5.37
C SER A 28 -5.88 -11.51 -5.81
N LYS A 29 -5.76 -12.64 -6.52
CA LYS A 29 -4.49 -13.12 -7.10
C LYS A 29 -3.94 -12.15 -8.14
N SER A 30 -4.78 -11.67 -9.05
CA SER A 30 -4.40 -10.72 -10.09
C SER A 30 -4.03 -9.36 -9.47
N ALA A 31 -4.80 -8.87 -8.51
CA ALA A 31 -4.53 -7.63 -7.79
C ALA A 31 -3.17 -7.66 -7.07
N ARG A 32 -2.86 -8.75 -6.37
CA ARG A 32 -1.54 -8.95 -5.74
C ARG A 32 -0.41 -8.99 -6.78
N ALA A 33 -0.62 -9.65 -7.92
CA ALA A 33 0.37 -9.69 -8.99
C ALA A 33 0.61 -8.31 -9.61
N TYR A 34 -0.46 -7.54 -9.86
CA TYR A 34 -0.37 -6.16 -10.33
C TYR A 34 0.37 -5.26 -9.34
N ILE A 35 0.04 -5.33 -8.05
CA ILE A 35 0.73 -4.57 -7.00
C ILE A 35 2.23 -4.88 -7.04
N ARG A 36 2.63 -6.15 -7.11
CA ARG A 36 4.04 -6.55 -7.19
C ARG A 36 4.76 -5.96 -8.40
N VAL A 37 4.10 -5.90 -9.55
CA VAL A 37 4.65 -5.28 -10.78
C VAL A 37 4.72 -3.75 -10.66
N LEU A 38 3.82 -3.14 -9.90
CA LEU A 38 3.79 -1.69 -9.68
C LEU A 38 4.79 -1.21 -8.63
N ILE A 39 5.30 -2.07 -7.75
CA ILE A 39 6.27 -1.70 -6.72
C ILE A 39 7.47 -0.93 -7.31
N PRO A 40 8.19 -1.45 -8.33
CA PRO A 40 9.34 -0.73 -8.90
C PRO A 40 8.96 0.62 -9.51
N LEU A 41 7.75 0.73 -10.09
CA LEU A 41 7.26 1.99 -10.63
C LEU A 41 6.99 3.01 -9.52
N ALA A 42 6.36 2.57 -8.42
CA ALA A 42 6.14 3.40 -7.25
C ALA A 42 7.46 3.85 -6.62
N GLU A 43 8.42 2.94 -6.47
CA GLU A 43 9.78 3.25 -5.96
C GLU A 43 10.48 4.30 -6.83
N HIS A 44 10.39 4.16 -8.15
CA HIS A 44 10.96 5.12 -9.10
C HIS A 44 10.29 6.50 -8.98
N VAL A 45 8.96 6.55 -8.98
CA VAL A 45 8.20 7.81 -8.83
C VAL A 45 8.49 8.51 -7.50
N ILE A 46 8.61 7.75 -6.41
CA ILE A 46 8.98 8.29 -5.10
C ILE A 46 10.40 8.85 -5.19
N THR A 47 11.37 8.07 -5.68
CA THR A 47 12.78 8.48 -5.76
C THR A 47 12.96 9.75 -6.58
N ASP A 48 12.35 9.83 -7.76
CA ASP A 48 12.39 11.02 -8.64
C ASP A 48 11.67 12.23 -8.01
N GLY A 49 10.73 11.97 -7.10
CA GLY A 49 9.96 12.99 -6.40
C GLY A 49 10.68 13.62 -5.21
N LEU A 50 11.65 12.92 -4.60
CA LEU A 50 12.31 13.32 -3.36
C LEU A 50 13.29 14.48 -3.58
N PRO A 51 13.27 15.51 -2.71
CA PRO A 51 14.29 16.54 -2.69
C PRO A 51 15.57 16.04 -2.02
N ASP A 52 16.66 16.81 -2.13
CA ASP A 52 17.96 16.52 -1.50
C ASP A 52 17.90 16.37 0.03
N ARG A 53 16.89 16.97 0.66
CA ARG A 53 16.72 16.97 2.12
C ARG A 53 15.31 16.60 2.49
N VAL A 54 15.20 15.55 3.29
CA VAL A 54 13.95 15.02 3.80
C VAL A 54 14.08 14.78 5.29
N ALA A 55 12.96 14.83 6.01
CA ALA A 55 12.86 14.30 7.36
C ALA A 55 12.37 12.86 7.29
N ILE A 56 12.87 12.00 8.19
CA ILE A 56 12.36 10.64 8.34
C ILE A 56 11.55 10.56 9.63
N ILE A 57 10.32 10.06 9.52
CA ILE A 57 9.44 9.81 10.67
C ILE A 57 9.30 8.31 10.86
N PHE A 58 9.46 7.86 12.10
CA PHE A 58 9.16 6.50 12.52
C PHE A 58 7.86 6.55 13.33
N ASP A 59 6.85 5.82 12.87
CA ASP A 59 5.62 5.60 13.63
C ASP A 59 5.60 4.13 14.07
N GLY A 60 5.68 3.91 15.38
CA GLY A 60 5.74 2.59 15.98
C GLY A 60 4.54 2.35 16.89
N TRP A 61 3.89 1.22 16.74
CA TRP A 61 2.79 0.79 17.62
C TRP A 61 2.84 -0.70 17.86
N GLN A 62 2.05 -1.16 18.82
CA GLN A 62 1.91 -2.57 19.14
C GLN A 62 0.43 -2.95 19.11
N HIS A 63 0.14 -4.12 18.56
CA HIS A 63 -1.16 -4.76 18.70
C HIS A 63 -0.97 -6.21 19.12
N ASN A 64 -1.51 -6.58 20.28
CA ASN A 64 -1.25 -7.85 20.95
C ASN A 64 0.25 -8.09 21.14
N THR A 65 0.81 -9.13 20.52
CA THR A 65 2.24 -9.49 20.58
C THR A 65 3.04 -8.92 19.41
N THR A 66 2.38 -8.33 18.42
CA THR A 66 3.02 -7.85 17.19
C THR A 66 3.39 -6.39 17.34
N HIS A 67 4.66 -6.09 17.08
CA HIS A 67 5.18 -4.73 17.01
C HIS A 67 5.20 -4.30 15.56
N TYR A 68 4.71 -3.10 15.30
CA TYR A 68 4.60 -2.51 13.99
C TYR A 68 5.48 -1.27 13.92
N VAL A 69 6.06 -1.03 12.74
CA VAL A 69 6.79 0.19 12.45
C VAL A 69 6.46 0.62 11.02
N ALA A 70 6.00 1.85 10.86
CA ALA A 70 5.93 2.55 9.59
C ALA A 70 7.05 3.60 9.52
N VAL A 71 7.70 3.71 8.37
CA VAL A 71 8.73 4.73 8.11
C VAL A 71 8.23 5.62 6.99
N PHE A 72 8.18 6.91 7.26
CA PHE A 72 7.77 7.93 6.32
C PHE A 72 8.94 8.84 5.99
N THR A 73 8.94 9.36 4.76
CA THR A 73 9.71 10.55 4.41
C THR A 73 8.75 11.73 4.36
N VAL A 74 9.16 12.84 4.99
CA VAL A 74 8.40 14.08 5.05
C VAL A 74 9.25 15.22 4.54
N PHE A 75 8.72 15.98 3.59
CA PHE A 75 9.45 17.07 2.96
C PHE A 75 8.53 18.14 2.40
N MET A 76 9.10 19.33 2.19
CA MET A 76 8.41 20.44 1.53
C MET A 76 8.80 20.45 0.05
N LYS A 77 7.80 20.58 -0.84
CA LYS A 77 7.99 20.78 -2.27
C LYS A 77 6.89 21.71 -2.79
N ASP A 78 7.26 22.74 -3.55
CA ASP A 78 6.32 23.72 -4.12
C ASP A 78 5.34 24.33 -3.08
N GLY A 79 5.84 24.61 -1.87
CA GLY A 79 5.04 25.17 -0.77
C GLY A 79 4.07 24.19 -0.10
N LYS A 80 4.11 22.90 -0.45
CA LYS A 80 3.28 21.85 0.15
C LYS A 80 4.11 20.87 0.94
N CYS A 81 3.56 20.39 2.06
CA CYS A 81 4.13 19.29 2.82
C CYS A 81 3.68 17.97 2.21
N PHE A 82 4.63 17.09 1.96
CA PHE A 82 4.40 15.72 1.49
C PHE A 82 4.82 14.75 2.58
N GLU A 83 4.00 13.74 2.80
CA GLU A 83 4.28 12.60 3.66
C GLU A 83 4.10 11.33 2.83
N VAL A 84 5.18 10.56 2.68
CA VAL A 84 5.22 9.37 1.83
C VAL A 84 5.68 8.18 2.67
N LEU A 85 4.86 7.14 2.74
CA LEU A 85 5.19 5.87 3.37
C LEU A 85 6.25 5.15 2.54
N LEU A 86 7.41 4.87 3.14
CA LEU A 86 8.51 4.15 2.49
C LEU A 86 8.47 2.65 2.80
N VAL A 87 8.23 2.30 4.07
CA VAL A 87 8.19 0.90 4.50
C VAL A 87 7.27 0.73 5.69
N PHE A 88 6.69 -0.47 5.79
CA PHE A 88 5.86 -0.91 6.89
C PHE A 88 6.28 -2.31 7.31
N SER A 89 6.46 -2.52 8.61
CA SER A 89 6.81 -3.80 9.21
C SER A 89 5.76 -4.21 10.26
N PRO A 90 5.39 -5.50 10.36
CA PRO A 90 5.78 -6.59 9.46
C PRO A 90 5.15 -6.42 8.07
N PRO A 91 5.80 -6.88 6.99
CA PRO A 91 5.26 -6.77 5.64
C PRO A 91 3.95 -7.56 5.52
N LEU A 92 3.02 -7.03 4.70
CA LEU A 92 1.66 -7.56 4.51
C LEU A 92 1.60 -9.02 3.99
N ASP A 93 2.70 -9.53 3.44
CA ASP A 93 2.79 -10.85 2.78
C ASP A 93 3.67 -11.85 3.56
N ASN A 94 3.74 -11.74 4.89
CA ASN A 94 4.35 -12.79 5.71
C ASN A 94 3.43 -14.02 5.77
N LYS A 95 3.62 -14.95 4.84
CA LYS A 95 3.30 -16.36 5.11
C LYS A 95 4.35 -16.90 6.07
N SER A 96 3.99 -17.00 7.35
CA SER A 96 4.59 -17.98 8.27
C SER A 96 3.90 -19.32 8.10
#